data_AF-A0A2K6G1Q2-F1
#
_entry.id   AF-A0A2K6G1Q2-F1
#
_cell.length_a   1.000
_cell.length_b   1.000
_cell.length_c   1.000
_cell.angle_alpha   90.00
_cell.angle_beta   90.00
_cell.angle_gamma   90.00
#
_symmetry.space_group_name_H-M   'P 1'
#
loop_
_entity.id
_entity.type
_entity.pdbx_description
1 polymer ?
#
loop_
_entity_poly.entity_id
_entity_poly.type
_entity_poly.pdbx_seq_one_letter_code
_entity_poly.pdbx_strand_id
1 'polypeptide(L)'
;MGEEEDAAARTEKVIRIQRVFINLLDSYSSRNIGKFLSNCVAGASLEEITEEEEEEDETKSGMPEASLAKLKEGTFQIVGTLSTPESLRPDFAVETYSTISREDLLLRLLECDVIIYNITENVQQVEEATWAVSALSEEIVHFEKRKVFILLSTVMTWARSKPLDPDDNEVPFTEEDYRRRKPHPNFLDHINAEKMVLKFGKNMAWLGEIPALPVFGDGTNIIPAIHVLDLAGVIQNVIDHTPKLHYLVAVDESVQTLEDIIKPIKICILGPPAVGKSSIAGELSKYYKLHHIKLKDVISEAIAKLESIVAPKDAGEGEEEEEGEEEEEEENVEDAQELLDGIKESMEQNAGRIEDQYIIRFVKEKLKSMPCRNQGYILDGFPKTYDQAKDLFNQDDEEEEEEARGKISPYDKLIIPEFVCALDASDEFLKERVINLPETVVAGTHYSQDRFLRALSNYRDINTEDETVFNYFDEIEIHPIHMDVGKLEDAQNRLAIKQLIKEIGEPRNYGLTDEEKAEEERKAAEECLAREAAEEAERQHNEAVEMAEKLARWEEWNKRLEEVKREERELLEAQSIPLRNYLMTYVMPTLMQGLNECCKVRPEDPIDFLAEYLFKNNPEMQ
;
A
#
# COMPACT_ATOMS: atom_id res chain seq x y z
N MET A 1 -4.65 34.96 -72.31
CA MET A 1 -4.90 35.62 -71.01
C MET A 1 -6.34 35.31 -70.68
N GLY A 2 -6.69 34.27 -69.93
CA GLY A 2 -5.97 33.46 -68.95
C GLY A 2 -7.06 33.08 -67.95
N GLU A 3 -7.55 31.85 -68.08
CA GLU A 3 -8.50 31.19 -67.17
C GLU A 3 -7.80 30.85 -65.85
N GLU A 4 -8.57 30.87 -64.75
CA GLU A 4 -8.44 30.10 -63.49
C GLU A 4 -9.36 30.79 -62.46
N GLU A 5 -10.63 30.40 -62.30
CA GLU A 5 -11.12 29.30 -61.44
C GLU A 5 -10.51 29.28 -60.03
N ASP A 6 -11.08 30.12 -59.16
CA ASP A 6 -10.93 30.07 -57.70
C ASP A 6 -11.73 28.88 -57.13
N ALA A 7 -11.18 27.68 -57.29
CA ALA A 7 -11.66 26.49 -56.60
C ALA A 7 -11.17 26.53 -55.14
N ALA A 8 -11.98 27.10 -54.26
CA ALA A 8 -11.81 26.98 -52.82
C ALA A 8 -11.94 25.50 -52.42
N ALA A 9 -10.81 24.80 -52.35
CA ALA A 9 -10.72 23.47 -51.77
C ALA A 9 -11.08 23.55 -50.29
N ARG A 10 -12.30 23.11 -49.95
CA ARG A 10 -12.65 22.73 -48.59
C ARG A 10 -11.77 21.54 -48.21
N THR A 11 -10.68 21.79 -47.49
CA THR A 11 -9.97 20.74 -46.76
C THR A 11 -10.85 20.34 -45.59
N GLU A 12 -11.65 19.28 -45.77
CA GLU A 12 -12.19 18.53 -44.64
C GLU A 12 -11.00 18.10 -43.77
N LYS A 13 -10.91 18.66 -42.54
CA LYS A 13 -10.02 18.11 -41.51
C LYS A 13 -10.52 16.71 -41.20
N VAL A 14 -9.89 15.70 -41.82
CA VAL A 14 -10.07 14.30 -41.43
C VAL A 14 -9.50 14.17 -40.01
N ILE A 15 -10.38 14.21 -39.01
CA ILE A 15 -10.02 13.95 -37.61
C ILE A 15 -9.54 12.49 -37.55
N ARG A 16 -8.23 12.30 -37.41
CA ARG A 16 -7.59 10.98 -37.46
C ARG A 16 -7.53 10.42 -36.05
N ILE A 17 -8.38 9.44 -35.77
CA ILE A 17 -8.32 8.67 -34.52
C ILE A 17 -7.05 7.83 -34.57
N GLN A 18 -6.13 8.04 -33.62
CA GLN A 18 -4.91 7.23 -33.47
C GLN A 18 -5.06 6.28 -32.28
N ARG A 19 -4.74 5.01 -32.50
CA ARG A 19 -4.80 3.96 -31.46
C ARG A 19 -3.42 3.76 -30.86
N VAL A 20 -3.32 3.89 -29.54
CA VAL A 20 -2.06 3.86 -28.78
C VAL A 20 -2.06 2.64 -27.87
N PHE A 21 -1.06 1.79 -28.03
CA PHE A 21 -0.79 0.70 -27.11
C PHE A 21 0.17 1.14 -26.00
N ILE A 22 -0.13 0.80 -24.75
CA ILE A 22 0.77 0.97 -23.60
C ILE A 22 0.81 -0.35 -22.82
N ASN A 23 2.00 -0.87 -22.51
CA ASN A 23 2.11 -2.05 -21.66
C ASN A 23 1.87 -1.71 -20.18
N LEU A 24 1.25 -2.66 -19.45
CA LEU A 24 0.95 -2.55 -18.01
C LEU A 24 0.25 -1.22 -17.63
N LEU A 25 -0.95 -0.99 -18.13
CA LEU A 25 -1.75 0.23 -17.89
C LEU A 25 -2.15 0.45 -16.42
N ASP A 26 -1.94 -0.55 -15.58
CA ASP A 26 -2.11 -0.53 -14.13
C ASP A 26 -0.88 -0.02 -13.38
N SER A 27 0.27 0.06 -14.05
CA SER A 27 1.51 0.64 -13.51
C SER A 27 1.39 2.16 -13.39
N TYR A 28 2.08 2.77 -12.41
CA TYR A 28 1.89 4.20 -12.10
C TYR A 28 2.20 5.10 -13.29
N SER A 29 3.37 4.93 -13.93
CA SER A 29 3.75 5.77 -15.08
C SER A 29 2.86 5.48 -16.28
N SER A 30 2.62 4.21 -16.60
CA SER A 30 1.80 3.81 -17.76
C SER A 30 0.34 4.28 -17.62
N ARG A 31 -0.23 4.24 -16.41
CA ARG A 31 -1.58 4.73 -16.11
C ARG A 31 -1.70 6.23 -16.32
N ASN A 32 -0.74 7.00 -15.82
CA ASN A 32 -0.76 8.47 -15.95
C ASN A 32 -0.55 8.92 -17.41
N ILE A 33 0.37 8.27 -18.14
CA ILE A 33 0.55 8.51 -19.58
C ILE A 33 -0.73 8.18 -20.35
N GLY A 34 -1.36 7.04 -20.07
CA GLY A 34 -2.62 6.64 -20.70
C GLY A 34 -3.76 7.62 -20.43
N LYS A 35 -3.94 8.04 -19.16
CA LYS A 35 -4.96 9.00 -18.76
C LYS A 35 -4.77 10.34 -19.49
N PHE A 36 -3.55 10.85 -19.53
CA PHE A 36 -3.24 12.11 -20.21
C PHE A 36 -3.52 12.03 -21.72
N LEU A 37 -3.00 11.00 -22.39
CA LEU A 37 -3.20 10.82 -23.83
C LEU A 37 -4.68 10.65 -24.19
N SER A 38 -5.47 9.98 -23.34
CA SER A 38 -6.92 9.80 -23.57
C SER A 38 -7.71 11.12 -23.61
N ASN A 39 -7.20 12.15 -22.93
CA ASN A 39 -7.80 13.48 -22.89
C ASN A 39 -7.29 14.42 -23.99
N CYS A 40 -6.23 14.03 -24.71
CA CYS A 40 -5.63 14.84 -25.77
C CYS A 40 -6.31 14.62 -27.13
N VAL A 41 -6.59 15.70 -27.86
CA VAL A 41 -7.08 15.65 -29.25
C VAL A 41 -5.88 15.51 -30.18
N ALA A 42 -5.87 14.46 -31.01
CA ALA A 42 -4.75 14.18 -31.91
C ALA A 42 -4.50 15.34 -32.91
N GLY A 43 -3.29 15.93 -32.89
CA GLY A 43 -2.91 17.04 -33.76
C GLY A 43 -3.33 18.44 -33.29
N ALA A 44 -3.78 18.62 -32.05
CA ALA A 44 -3.93 19.94 -31.43
C ALA A 44 -2.61 20.34 -30.76
N SER A 45 -1.89 21.30 -31.33
CA SER A 45 -0.80 21.98 -30.62
C SER A 45 -1.34 22.65 -29.35
N LEU A 46 -0.60 22.57 -28.24
CA LEU A 46 -0.89 23.21 -26.94
C LEU A 46 -1.42 24.65 -27.13
N GLU A 47 -2.73 24.85 -26.94
CA GLU A 47 -3.24 26.07 -26.33
C GLU A 47 -3.49 25.75 -24.86
N GLU A 48 -2.98 26.62 -24.00
CA GLU A 48 -2.96 26.55 -22.54
C GLU A 48 -4.26 25.98 -21.96
N ILE A 49 -4.19 24.76 -21.41
CA ILE A 49 -5.26 24.25 -20.55
C ILE A 49 -5.05 24.94 -19.21
N THR A 50 -5.82 25.99 -18.96
CA THR A 50 -5.90 26.66 -17.66
C THR A 50 -6.34 25.67 -16.59
N GLU A 51 -5.75 25.81 -15.39
CA GLU A 51 -5.88 25.00 -14.16
C GLU A 51 -7.31 24.87 -13.57
N GLU A 52 -8.38 25.05 -14.35
CA GLU A 52 -9.76 25.11 -13.85
C GLU A 52 -10.57 23.79 -13.96
N GLU A 53 -10.02 22.69 -14.52
CA GLU A 53 -10.77 21.43 -14.68
C GLU A 53 -10.49 20.36 -13.60
N GLU A 54 -9.67 20.62 -12.57
CA GLU A 54 -9.33 19.61 -11.54
C GLU A 54 -10.36 19.46 -10.39
N GLU A 55 -11.39 20.32 -10.26
CA GLU A 55 -12.28 20.28 -9.08
C GLU A 55 -13.65 19.58 -9.26
N GLU A 56 -14.02 19.06 -10.44
CA GLU A 56 -15.41 18.54 -10.61
C GLU A 56 -15.64 17.04 -10.30
N ASP A 57 -14.61 16.19 -10.17
CA ASP A 57 -14.82 14.73 -10.13
C ASP A 57 -14.91 14.07 -8.73
N GLU A 58 -14.71 14.80 -7.61
CA GLU A 58 -14.80 14.18 -6.27
C GLU A 58 -16.21 14.16 -5.63
N THR A 59 -17.25 14.73 -6.26
CA THR A 59 -18.57 14.90 -5.60
C THR A 59 -19.75 14.11 -6.17
N LYS A 60 -19.54 12.95 -6.79
CA LYS A 60 -20.66 12.04 -7.11
C LYS A 60 -20.41 10.57 -6.74
N SER A 61 -20.65 10.27 -5.47
CA SER A 61 -20.99 8.92 -5.03
C SER A 61 -22.44 8.57 -5.43
N GLY A 62 -22.62 7.64 -6.37
CA GLY A 62 -23.92 7.05 -6.73
C GLY A 62 -23.78 5.87 -7.69
N MET A 63 -24.13 4.67 -7.24
CA MET A 63 -24.13 3.37 -7.95
C MET A 63 -25.00 3.33 -9.23
N PRO A 64 -24.84 2.31 -10.11
CA PRO A 64 -24.34 2.47 -11.48
C PRO A 64 -25.45 2.41 -12.54
N GLU A 65 -25.33 3.23 -13.59
CA GLU A 65 -26.03 2.99 -14.85
C GLU A 65 -25.02 2.80 -15.98
N ALA A 66 -25.13 1.64 -16.63
CA ALA A 66 -24.42 1.28 -17.83
C ALA A 66 -24.81 2.23 -18.98
N SER A 67 -24.04 3.29 -19.16
CA SER A 67 -24.08 4.09 -20.37
C SER A 67 -22.65 4.29 -20.85
N LEU A 68 -22.32 3.68 -22.00
CA LEU A 68 -21.11 3.95 -22.78
C LEU A 68 -20.79 5.44 -22.70
N ALA A 69 -19.67 5.77 -22.05
CA ALA A 69 -19.10 7.10 -22.11
C ALA A 69 -18.93 7.46 -23.59
N LYS A 70 -19.67 8.49 -24.03
CA LYS A 70 -19.53 9.05 -25.38
C LYS A 70 -18.09 9.52 -25.53
N LEU A 71 -17.28 8.75 -26.25
CA LEU A 71 -15.95 9.14 -26.71
C LEU A 71 -16.03 10.56 -27.31
N LYS A 72 -15.28 11.50 -26.74
CA LYS A 72 -15.06 12.83 -27.34
C LYS A 72 -14.45 12.61 -28.73
N GLU A 73 -15.08 13.13 -29.78
CA GLU A 73 -14.62 12.93 -31.16
C GLU A 73 -13.21 13.52 -31.35
N GLY A 74 -12.22 12.67 -31.61
CA GLY A 74 -10.85 13.07 -31.98
C GLY A 74 -9.74 12.81 -30.96
N THR A 75 -10.01 12.15 -29.83
CA THR A 75 -8.98 11.80 -28.83
C THR A 75 -8.25 10.49 -29.12
N PHE A 76 -7.08 10.27 -28.51
CA PHE A 76 -6.33 9.02 -28.64
C PHE A 76 -7.08 7.84 -28.02
N GLN A 77 -7.13 6.71 -28.73
CA GLN A 77 -7.72 5.48 -28.22
C GLN A 77 -6.66 4.66 -27.51
N ILE A 78 -6.72 4.64 -26.18
CA ILE A 78 -5.74 3.93 -25.35
C ILE A 78 -6.13 2.46 -25.18
N VAL A 79 -5.21 1.57 -25.53
CA VAL A 79 -5.32 0.13 -25.30
C VAL A 79 -4.05 -0.38 -24.64
N GLY A 80 -4.12 -1.50 -23.91
CA GLY A 80 -2.92 -1.98 -23.22
C GLY A 80 -3.08 -3.27 -22.46
N THR A 81 -1.97 -3.76 -21.92
CA THR A 81 -1.95 -4.94 -21.05
C THR A 81 -2.12 -4.54 -19.59
N LEU A 82 -2.56 -5.47 -18.73
CA LEU A 82 -2.58 -5.33 -17.27
C LEU A 82 -1.65 -6.36 -16.63
N SER A 83 -1.04 -6.05 -15.49
CA SER A 83 -0.13 -6.98 -14.80
C SER A 83 -0.86 -8.22 -14.29
N THR A 84 -2.09 -8.06 -13.78
CA THR A 84 -2.92 -9.15 -13.27
C THR A 84 -4.35 -9.08 -13.81
N PRO A 85 -5.03 -10.23 -13.96
CA PRO A 85 -6.43 -10.27 -14.41
C PRO A 85 -7.42 -9.67 -13.40
N GLU A 86 -7.01 -9.50 -12.15
CA GLU A 86 -7.81 -8.89 -11.07
C GLU A 86 -7.67 -7.36 -10.99
N SER A 87 -6.73 -6.79 -11.76
CA SER A 87 -6.50 -5.35 -11.79
C SER A 87 -7.72 -4.61 -12.32
N LEU A 88 -8.12 -3.55 -11.61
CA LEU A 88 -9.20 -2.66 -12.02
C LEU A 88 -8.87 -2.04 -13.39
N ARG A 89 -9.74 -2.30 -14.36
CA ARG A 89 -9.65 -1.70 -15.68
C ARG A 89 -9.74 -0.17 -15.55
N PRO A 90 -8.76 0.60 -16.06
CA PRO A 90 -8.85 2.06 -16.03
C PRO A 90 -10.01 2.57 -16.89
N ASP A 91 -10.76 3.55 -16.37
CA ASP A 91 -11.96 4.10 -17.03
C ASP A 91 -11.67 4.75 -18.39
N PHE A 92 -10.44 5.23 -18.58
CA PHE A 92 -9.97 5.86 -19.82
C PHE A 92 -9.52 4.85 -20.89
N ALA A 93 -9.30 3.57 -20.54
CA ALA A 93 -8.79 2.56 -21.46
C ALA A 93 -9.94 1.96 -22.29
N VAL A 94 -9.82 2.01 -23.62
CA VAL A 94 -10.80 1.50 -24.57
C VAL A 94 -10.83 -0.03 -24.56
N GLU A 95 -9.65 -0.66 -24.42
CA GLU A 95 -9.50 -2.11 -24.28
C GLU A 95 -8.30 -2.42 -23.37
N THR A 96 -8.46 -3.42 -22.52
CA THR A 96 -7.39 -3.93 -21.65
C THR A 96 -7.26 -5.43 -21.81
N TYR A 97 -6.04 -5.94 -21.84
CA TYR A 97 -5.74 -7.36 -22.05
C TYR A 97 -4.97 -7.93 -20.86
N SER A 98 -5.47 -9.01 -20.29
CA SER A 98 -4.77 -9.81 -19.28
C SER A 98 -4.49 -11.20 -19.85
N THR A 99 -3.33 -11.78 -19.56
CA THR A 99 -2.98 -13.17 -19.96
C THR A 99 -3.10 -13.44 -21.46
N ILE A 100 -2.71 -12.48 -22.30
CA ILE A 100 -2.77 -12.59 -23.77
C ILE A 100 -1.59 -13.39 -24.33
N SER A 101 -1.83 -14.20 -25.37
CA SER A 101 -0.76 -14.92 -26.06
C SER A 101 0.10 -13.97 -26.91
N ARG A 102 1.35 -14.32 -27.21
CA ARG A 102 2.23 -13.51 -28.09
C ARG A 102 1.63 -13.32 -29.49
N GLU A 103 0.95 -14.33 -30.02
CA GLU A 103 0.30 -14.25 -31.34
C GLU A 103 -0.86 -13.23 -31.33
N ASP A 104 -1.72 -13.31 -30.31
CA ASP A 104 -2.85 -12.39 -30.16
C ASP A 104 -2.36 -10.97 -29.84
N LEU A 105 -1.31 -10.82 -29.03
CA LEU A 105 -0.70 -9.54 -28.70
C LEU A 105 -0.14 -8.87 -29.95
N LEU A 106 0.54 -9.61 -30.83
CA LEU A 106 1.05 -9.08 -32.09
C LEU A 106 -0.10 -8.54 -32.96
N LEU A 107 -1.22 -9.25 -33.06
CA LEU A 107 -2.39 -8.76 -33.80
C LEU A 107 -2.89 -7.42 -33.24
N ARG A 108 -2.91 -7.24 -31.91
CA ARG A 108 -3.29 -5.95 -31.29
C ARG A 108 -2.26 -4.85 -31.51
N LEU A 109 -0.97 -5.17 -31.47
CA LEU A 109 0.09 -4.22 -31.79
C LEU A 109 0.01 -3.76 -33.26
N LEU A 110 -0.35 -4.66 -34.18
CA LEU A 110 -0.56 -4.35 -35.60
C LEU A 110 -1.77 -3.43 -35.84
N GLU A 111 -2.76 -3.41 -34.95
CA GLU A 111 -3.87 -2.46 -35.00
C GLU A 111 -3.48 -1.04 -34.53
N CYS A 112 -2.42 -0.91 -33.73
CA CYS A 112 -2.04 0.35 -33.08
C CYS A 112 -1.10 1.20 -33.94
N ASP A 113 -1.31 2.52 -33.98
CA ASP A 113 -0.45 3.46 -34.69
C ASP A 113 0.79 3.82 -33.85
N VAL A 114 0.63 3.88 -32.53
CA VAL A 114 1.70 4.15 -31.56
C VAL A 114 1.77 3.02 -30.55
N ILE A 115 2.97 2.58 -30.23
CA ILE A 115 3.25 1.48 -29.31
C ILE A 115 4.27 1.96 -28.29
N ILE A 116 3.87 2.04 -27.04
CA ILE A 116 4.69 2.50 -25.91
C ILE A 116 4.98 1.30 -25.01
N TYR A 117 6.26 0.99 -24.86
CA TYR A 117 6.75 0.00 -23.91
C TYR A 117 7.54 0.68 -22.80
N ASN A 118 6.99 0.65 -21.58
CA ASN A 118 7.66 1.01 -20.36
C ASN A 118 8.35 -0.21 -19.74
N ILE A 119 9.68 -0.14 -19.63
CA ILE A 119 10.51 -1.17 -18.99
C ILE A 119 11.19 -0.66 -17.72
N THR A 120 10.84 0.53 -17.22
CA THR A 120 11.47 1.08 -16.00
C THR A 120 10.99 0.42 -14.72
N GLU A 121 9.72 0.02 -14.66
CA GLU A 121 9.06 -0.50 -13.45
C GLU A 121 9.10 -2.03 -13.35
N ASN A 122 9.17 -2.75 -14.47
CA ASN A 122 9.13 -4.22 -14.46
C ASN A 122 10.13 -4.84 -15.46
N VAL A 123 11.09 -5.61 -14.93
CA VAL A 123 12.17 -6.27 -15.72
C VAL A 123 11.62 -7.33 -16.69
N GLN A 124 10.52 -8.00 -16.39
CA GLN A 124 9.94 -9.02 -17.26
C GLN A 124 9.44 -8.43 -18.59
N GLN A 125 9.09 -7.14 -18.59
CA GLN A 125 8.65 -6.42 -19.78
C GLN A 125 9.79 -6.15 -20.77
N VAL A 126 11.05 -6.29 -20.35
CA VAL A 126 12.23 -6.14 -21.23
C VAL A 126 12.23 -7.20 -22.33
N GLU A 127 11.94 -8.46 -21.98
CA GLU A 127 11.87 -9.56 -22.95
C GLU A 127 10.69 -9.36 -23.91
N GLU A 128 9.53 -8.97 -23.38
CA GLU A 128 8.33 -8.69 -24.17
C GLU A 128 8.55 -7.55 -25.15
N ALA A 129 9.09 -6.41 -24.70
CA ALA A 129 9.41 -5.26 -25.55
C ALA A 129 10.39 -5.65 -26.66
N THR A 130 11.41 -6.45 -26.33
CA THR A 130 12.41 -6.94 -27.29
C THR A 130 11.79 -7.84 -28.36
N TRP A 131 10.90 -8.75 -27.94
CA TRP A 131 10.12 -9.60 -28.84
C TRP A 131 9.17 -8.78 -29.71
N ALA A 132 8.41 -7.84 -29.12
CA ALA A 132 7.41 -7.02 -29.80
C ALA A 132 8.04 -6.22 -30.94
N VAL A 133 9.18 -5.58 -30.70
CA VAL A 133 9.92 -4.83 -31.73
C VAL A 133 10.39 -5.74 -32.86
N SER A 134 10.89 -6.93 -32.52
CA SER A 134 11.37 -7.89 -33.51
C SER A 134 10.22 -8.38 -34.38
N ALA A 135 9.09 -8.76 -33.77
CA ALA A 135 7.89 -9.22 -34.47
C ALA A 135 7.30 -8.11 -35.37
N LEU A 136 7.23 -6.87 -34.87
CA LEU A 136 6.81 -5.71 -35.67
C LEU A 136 7.75 -5.43 -36.83
N SER A 137 9.06 -5.66 -36.66
CA SER A 137 10.03 -5.47 -37.74
C SER A 137 9.89 -6.52 -38.86
N GLU A 138 9.47 -7.74 -38.53
CA GLU A 138 9.18 -8.79 -39.51
C GLU A 138 7.94 -8.45 -40.34
N GLU A 139 6.94 -7.84 -39.70
CA GLU A 139 5.68 -7.42 -40.33
C GLU A 139 5.74 -6.04 -41.01
N ILE A 140 6.90 -5.38 -41.05
CA ILE A 140 7.04 -4.00 -41.54
C ILE A 140 6.56 -3.83 -42.99
N VAL A 141 6.64 -4.89 -43.80
CA VAL A 141 6.19 -4.91 -45.20
C VAL A 141 4.66 -4.87 -45.32
N HIS A 142 3.96 -5.31 -44.27
CA HIS A 142 2.50 -5.37 -44.20
C HIS A 142 1.89 -4.09 -43.60
N PHE A 143 2.71 -3.10 -43.23
CA PHE A 143 2.23 -1.87 -42.64
C PHE A 143 1.60 -0.95 -43.69
N GLU A 144 0.29 -0.75 -43.61
CA GLU A 144 -0.42 0.23 -44.43
C GLU A 144 -0.08 1.68 -44.04
N LYS A 145 0.39 1.91 -42.80
CA LYS A 145 0.71 3.21 -42.22
C LYS A 145 2.00 3.14 -41.39
N ARG A 146 2.69 4.28 -41.26
CA ARG A 146 3.85 4.41 -40.38
C ARG A 146 3.41 4.18 -38.93
N LYS A 147 4.07 3.26 -38.24
CA LYS A 147 3.91 3.02 -36.80
C LYS A 147 5.04 3.70 -36.03
N VAL A 148 4.76 4.12 -34.80
CA VAL A 148 5.75 4.68 -33.86
C VAL A 148 5.92 3.71 -32.71
N PHE A 149 7.16 3.29 -32.45
CA PHE A 149 7.51 2.49 -31.28
C PHE A 149 8.34 3.35 -30.32
N ILE A 150 7.89 3.47 -29.08
CA ILE A 150 8.52 4.25 -28.01
C ILE A 150 8.91 3.28 -26.90
N LEU A 151 10.20 3.24 -26.55
CA LEU A 151 10.71 2.48 -25.41
C LEU A 151 11.08 3.46 -24.29
N LEU A 152 10.45 3.34 -23.12
CA LEU A 152 10.86 4.04 -21.92
C LEU A 152 11.80 3.14 -21.11
N SER A 153 13.05 3.56 -20.98
CA SER A 153 14.12 2.83 -20.29
C SER A 153 14.68 3.65 -19.12
N THR A 154 15.58 3.05 -18.35
CA THR A 154 16.14 3.61 -17.11
C THR A 154 17.54 4.20 -17.29
N VAL A 155 17.84 5.25 -16.52
CA VAL A 155 19.18 5.86 -16.44
C VAL A 155 20.24 4.87 -15.93
N MET A 156 19.84 3.80 -15.25
CA MET A 156 20.75 2.77 -14.73
C MET A 156 21.53 2.03 -15.82
N THR A 157 21.13 2.17 -17.09
CA THR A 157 21.95 1.70 -18.22
C THR A 157 23.26 2.48 -18.40
N TRP A 158 23.41 3.64 -17.74
CA TRP A 158 24.61 4.48 -17.77
C TRP A 158 25.49 4.39 -16.53
N ALA A 159 25.02 3.77 -15.45
CA ALA A 159 25.57 3.90 -14.10
C ALA A 159 27.07 3.57 -13.92
N ARG A 160 27.70 2.80 -14.82
CA ARG A 160 29.14 2.45 -14.74
C ARG A 160 29.97 3.05 -15.87
N SER A 161 29.40 3.98 -16.64
CA SER A 161 30.09 4.65 -17.74
C SER A 161 31.12 5.60 -17.15
N LYS A 162 32.39 5.47 -17.56
CA LYS A 162 33.47 6.34 -17.06
C LYS A 162 33.40 7.70 -17.76
N PRO A 163 33.62 8.81 -17.02
CA PRO A 163 33.68 10.14 -17.63
C PRO A 163 34.71 10.16 -18.77
N LEU A 164 34.45 11.04 -19.74
CA LEU A 164 35.25 11.11 -20.97
C LEU A 164 36.67 11.61 -20.70
N ASP A 165 36.81 12.51 -19.71
CA ASP A 165 38.05 13.04 -19.16
C ASP A 165 38.08 12.79 -17.63
N PRO A 166 39.15 12.18 -17.06
CA PRO A 166 39.28 12.02 -15.61
C PRO A 166 39.52 13.32 -14.83
N ASP A 167 40.03 14.36 -15.49
CA ASP A 167 40.40 15.64 -14.86
C ASP A 167 39.32 16.72 -15.05
N ASP A 168 38.29 16.44 -15.87
CA ASP A 168 37.16 17.33 -16.15
C ASP A 168 35.84 16.53 -16.20
N ASN A 169 35.11 16.55 -15.08
CA ASN A 169 33.83 15.85 -14.92
C ASN A 169 32.67 16.53 -15.66
N GLU A 170 32.88 17.69 -16.29
CA GLU A 170 31.83 18.43 -17.00
C GLU A 170 31.66 18.01 -18.47
N VAL A 171 32.52 17.12 -18.99
CA VAL A 171 32.45 16.65 -20.39
C VAL A 171 31.29 15.65 -20.57
N PRO A 172 30.18 16.02 -21.23
CA PRO A 172 29.00 15.16 -21.31
C PRO A 172 29.17 14.06 -22.35
N PHE A 173 28.54 12.90 -22.11
CA PHE A 173 28.46 11.83 -23.09
C PHE A 173 27.59 12.22 -24.29
N THR A 174 28.06 11.91 -25.50
CA THR A 174 27.32 12.11 -26.74
C THR A 174 26.66 10.82 -27.24
N GLU A 175 25.80 10.89 -28.26
CA GLU A 175 25.30 9.69 -28.95
C GLU A 175 26.43 8.83 -29.55
N GLU A 176 27.58 9.44 -29.89
CA GLU A 176 28.77 8.70 -30.36
C GLU A 176 29.38 7.84 -29.24
N ASP A 177 29.23 8.31 -28.00
CA ASP A 177 29.67 7.62 -26.78
C ASP A 177 28.68 6.56 -26.30
N TYR A 178 27.56 6.35 -27.01
CA TYR A 178 26.66 5.21 -26.77
C TYR A 178 27.42 3.87 -26.71
N ARG A 179 28.48 3.72 -27.50
CA ARG A 179 29.34 2.53 -27.50
C ARG A 179 30.19 2.40 -26.23
N ARG A 180 30.43 3.51 -25.52
CA ARG A 180 31.19 3.58 -24.26
C ARG A 180 30.30 3.36 -23.04
N ARG A 181 28.97 3.35 -23.22
CA ARG A 181 28.00 3.14 -22.15
C ARG A 181 28.23 1.80 -21.46
N LYS A 182 28.28 1.83 -20.13
CA LYS A 182 28.34 0.64 -19.28
C LYS A 182 27.19 0.66 -18.28
N PRO A 183 26.29 -0.33 -18.33
CA PRO A 183 25.18 -0.43 -17.38
C PRO A 183 25.67 -0.94 -16.03
N HIS A 184 24.87 -0.70 -15.01
CA HIS A 184 24.94 -1.52 -13.80
C HIS A 184 24.64 -3.00 -14.15
N PRO A 185 25.31 -4.01 -13.53
CA PRO A 185 25.13 -5.42 -13.89
C PRO A 185 23.68 -5.90 -13.95
N ASN A 186 22.83 -5.42 -13.02
CA ASN A 186 21.40 -5.77 -12.96
C ASN A 186 20.56 -5.20 -14.12
N PHE A 187 21.11 -4.27 -14.91
CA PHE A 187 20.39 -3.59 -16.00
C PHE A 187 20.97 -3.91 -17.39
N LEU A 188 21.69 -5.02 -17.50
CA LEU A 188 22.27 -5.47 -18.78
C LEU A 188 21.20 -5.77 -19.84
N ASP A 189 20.05 -6.29 -19.43
CA ASP A 189 18.97 -6.62 -20.36
C ASP A 189 18.28 -5.36 -20.91
N HIS A 190 18.17 -4.31 -20.10
CA HIS A 190 17.59 -3.02 -20.50
C HIS A 190 18.41 -2.36 -21.61
N ILE A 191 19.74 -2.31 -21.46
CA ILE A 191 20.62 -1.79 -22.52
C ILE A 191 20.58 -2.67 -23.78
N ASN A 192 20.34 -3.97 -23.65
CA ASN A 192 20.20 -4.87 -24.80
C ASN A 192 18.90 -4.61 -25.57
N ALA A 193 17.79 -4.40 -24.86
CA ALA A 193 16.51 -4.00 -25.45
C ALA A 193 16.63 -2.66 -26.20
N GLU A 194 17.28 -1.66 -25.60
CA GLU A 194 17.57 -0.38 -26.27
C GLU A 194 18.38 -0.58 -27.57
N LYS A 195 19.45 -1.39 -27.52
CA LYS A 195 20.25 -1.72 -28.72
C LYS A 195 19.41 -2.37 -29.81
N MET A 196 18.46 -3.22 -29.45
CA MET A 196 17.60 -3.89 -30.40
C MET A 196 16.61 -2.93 -31.06
N VAL A 197 15.93 -2.08 -30.29
CA VAL A 197 15.07 -1.00 -30.84
C VAL A 197 15.85 -0.14 -31.82
N LEU A 198 17.05 0.29 -31.44
CA LEU A 198 17.92 1.10 -32.29
C LEU A 198 18.39 0.37 -33.55
N LYS A 199 18.59 -0.95 -33.49
CA LYS A 199 19.00 -1.76 -34.65
C LYS A 199 17.88 -1.81 -35.68
N PHE A 200 16.63 -1.99 -35.25
CA PHE A 200 15.49 -2.09 -36.15
C PHE A 200 15.00 -0.73 -36.70
N GLY A 201 15.33 0.38 -36.02
CA GLY A 201 14.96 1.73 -36.45
C GLY A 201 15.84 2.40 -37.53
N LYS A 202 16.96 1.79 -37.99
CA LYS A 202 17.96 2.48 -38.82
C LYS A 202 17.88 2.16 -40.33
N ASN A 203 17.43 3.14 -41.12
CA ASN A 203 17.91 3.44 -42.49
C ASN A 203 17.95 4.98 -42.69
N MET A 204 19.17 5.55 -42.79
CA MET A 204 19.52 6.98 -43.10
C MET A 204 19.11 8.05 -42.05
N ALA A 205 19.81 9.13 -41.70
CA ALA A 205 21.19 9.61 -41.87
C ALA A 205 21.39 10.85 -40.95
N TRP A 206 22.38 10.79 -40.05
CA TRP A 206 23.34 11.81 -39.62
C TRP A 206 23.41 13.13 -40.39
N LEU A 207 23.49 14.25 -39.63
CA LEU A 207 24.03 15.61 -39.91
C LEU A 207 23.32 16.57 -38.91
N GLY A 208 23.76 16.72 -37.65
CA GLY A 208 25.02 17.37 -37.28
C GLY A 208 24.89 18.88 -37.34
N GLU A 209 24.22 19.52 -36.36
CA GLU A 209 24.26 20.98 -36.15
C GLU A 209 23.73 21.42 -34.73
N ILE A 210 24.69 21.86 -33.87
CA ILE A 210 24.63 22.78 -32.67
C ILE A 210 24.12 22.18 -31.30
N PRO A 211 24.51 22.70 -30.09
CA PRO A 211 25.77 22.48 -29.35
C PRO A 211 25.58 22.12 -27.83
N ALA A 212 24.84 21.04 -27.53
CA ALA A 212 24.83 20.30 -26.25
C ALA A 212 23.95 20.77 -25.05
N LEU A 213 23.63 19.78 -24.21
CA LEU A 213 23.05 19.82 -22.86
C LEU A 213 23.98 19.02 -21.88
N PRO A 214 24.05 19.37 -20.58
CA PRO A 214 25.09 18.91 -19.64
C PRO A 214 24.77 17.62 -18.85
N VAL A 215 25.80 16.99 -18.26
CA VAL A 215 25.74 15.84 -17.32
C VAL A 215 26.74 16.04 -16.17
N PHE A 216 26.41 15.59 -14.96
CA PHE A 216 27.09 15.98 -13.71
C PHE A 216 27.72 14.80 -12.90
N GLY A 217 28.61 15.15 -11.95
CA GLY A 217 29.54 14.32 -11.15
C GLY A 217 29.07 13.66 -9.83
N ASP A 218 29.66 14.04 -8.69
CA ASP A 218 29.85 13.28 -7.43
C ASP A 218 28.67 13.26 -6.42
N GLY A 219 27.46 13.57 -6.88
CA GLY A 219 26.23 13.44 -6.09
C GLY A 219 25.59 14.76 -5.65
N THR A 220 26.23 15.90 -5.88
CA THR A 220 25.64 17.25 -5.77
C THR A 220 24.87 17.66 -7.04
N ASN A 221 24.55 16.69 -7.87
CA ASN A 221 24.07 16.90 -9.23
C ASN A 221 22.57 17.09 -9.23
N ILE A 222 22.11 18.13 -9.92
CA ILE A 222 20.72 18.28 -10.29
C ILE A 222 20.36 17.12 -11.21
N ILE A 223 19.46 16.25 -10.77
CA ILE A 223 18.94 15.18 -11.61
C ILE A 223 18.05 15.81 -12.66
N PRO A 224 18.24 15.48 -13.94
CA PRO A 224 17.27 15.83 -14.96
C PRO A 224 15.96 15.06 -14.68
N ALA A 225 15.06 15.65 -13.91
CA ALA A 225 13.73 15.14 -13.65
C ALA A 225 12.77 15.71 -14.69
N ILE A 226 11.64 15.04 -14.89
CA ILE A 226 10.51 15.62 -15.61
C ILE A 226 9.26 15.17 -14.89
N HIS A 227 8.38 16.12 -14.57
CA HIS A 227 7.09 15.79 -14.02
C HIS A 227 6.33 14.85 -14.97
N VAL A 228 5.60 13.87 -14.44
CA VAL A 228 4.94 12.83 -15.25
C VAL A 228 3.93 13.43 -16.24
N LEU A 229 3.29 14.55 -15.87
CA LEU A 229 2.39 15.29 -16.77
C LEU A 229 3.13 15.99 -17.90
N ASP A 230 4.30 16.58 -17.62
CA ASP A 230 5.13 17.22 -18.63
C ASP A 230 5.74 16.17 -19.58
N LEU A 231 6.12 15.00 -19.06
CA LEU A 231 6.52 13.86 -19.87
C LEU A 231 5.39 13.44 -20.82
N ALA A 232 4.15 13.40 -20.34
CA ALA A 232 3.00 13.07 -21.17
C ALA A 232 2.76 14.13 -22.27
N GLY A 233 2.97 15.40 -21.96
CA GLY A 233 2.99 16.49 -22.95
C GLY A 233 4.14 16.37 -23.97
N VAL A 234 5.34 15.96 -23.54
CA VAL A 234 6.46 15.66 -24.44
C VAL A 234 6.11 14.49 -25.35
N ILE A 235 5.51 13.42 -24.82
CA ILE A 235 5.06 12.26 -25.61
C ILE A 235 4.02 12.69 -26.66
N GLN A 236 3.03 13.50 -26.27
CA GLN A 236 2.05 14.07 -27.20
C GLN A 236 2.75 14.87 -28.31
N ASN A 237 3.67 15.76 -27.96
CA ASN A 237 4.42 16.54 -28.93
C ASN A 237 5.28 15.68 -29.87
N VAL A 238 5.84 14.58 -29.36
CA VAL A 238 6.58 13.59 -30.17
C VAL A 238 5.66 12.91 -31.18
N ILE A 239 4.46 12.53 -30.75
CA ILE A 239 3.44 11.91 -31.60
C ILE A 239 2.99 12.87 -32.69
N ASP A 240 2.67 14.12 -32.32
CA ASP A 240 2.10 15.11 -33.23
C ASP A 240 3.13 15.68 -34.23
N HIS A 241 4.36 15.91 -33.78
CA HIS A 241 5.36 16.61 -34.59
C HIS A 241 6.44 15.70 -35.18
N THR A 242 6.51 14.43 -34.75
CA THR A 242 7.53 13.45 -35.15
C THR A 242 8.94 14.07 -35.24
N PRO A 243 9.61 14.28 -34.10
CA PRO A 243 10.86 15.03 -34.05
C PRO A 243 11.94 14.42 -34.94
N LYS A 244 12.78 15.29 -35.50
CA LYS A 244 13.94 14.87 -36.31
C LYS A 244 14.97 14.09 -35.50
N LEU A 245 15.00 14.31 -34.18
CA LEU A 245 15.83 13.59 -33.22
C LEU A 245 15.02 12.42 -32.65
N HIS A 246 15.58 11.20 -32.73
CA HIS A 246 14.95 9.96 -32.27
C HIS A 246 15.26 9.63 -30.81
N TYR A 247 16.10 10.44 -30.16
CA TYR A 247 16.39 10.40 -28.74
C TYR A 247 16.09 11.78 -28.16
N LEU A 248 15.29 11.81 -27.09
CA LEU A 248 14.91 13.02 -26.39
C LEU A 248 15.17 12.77 -24.91
N VAL A 249 16.03 13.59 -24.32
CA VAL A 249 16.11 13.70 -22.86
C VAL A 249 15.14 14.80 -22.48
N ALA A 250 14.01 14.40 -21.91
CA ALA A 250 13.00 15.34 -21.45
C ALA A 250 13.32 15.68 -20.00
N VAL A 251 13.58 16.96 -19.75
CA VAL A 251 14.00 17.50 -18.45
C VAL A 251 13.18 18.75 -18.20
N ASP A 252 12.57 18.85 -17.02
CA ASP A 252 11.93 20.07 -16.54
C ASP A 252 12.98 21.04 -15.96
N GLU A 253 12.57 22.25 -15.58
CA GLU A 253 13.49 23.22 -14.96
C GLU A 253 13.77 22.91 -13.48
N SER A 254 13.37 21.75 -12.97
CA SER A 254 13.57 21.43 -11.56
C SER A 254 15.04 21.21 -11.24
N VAL A 255 15.45 21.81 -10.13
CA VAL A 255 16.85 21.85 -9.66
C VAL A 255 17.01 20.89 -8.48
N GLN A 256 16.49 19.66 -8.60
CA GLN A 256 16.51 18.69 -7.49
C GLN A 256 17.77 17.84 -7.54
N THR A 257 18.49 17.73 -6.42
CA THR A 257 19.65 16.83 -6.36
C THR A 257 19.24 15.39 -6.03
N LEU A 258 20.12 14.41 -6.32
CA LEU A 258 19.89 13.02 -5.88
C LEU A 258 19.72 12.94 -4.38
N GLU A 259 20.50 13.74 -3.63
CA GLU A 259 20.40 13.86 -2.17
C GLU A 259 19.01 14.34 -1.76
N ASP A 260 18.45 15.37 -2.41
CA ASP A 260 17.11 15.88 -2.10
C ASP A 260 16.01 14.83 -2.34
N ILE A 261 16.17 14.01 -3.38
CA ILE A 261 15.21 12.96 -3.75
C ILE A 261 15.25 11.79 -2.76
N ILE A 262 16.45 11.40 -2.30
CA ILE A 262 16.62 10.29 -1.36
C ILE A 262 16.63 10.74 0.10
N LYS A 263 16.49 12.05 0.37
CA LYS A 263 16.57 12.59 1.72
C LYS A 263 15.42 12.03 2.56
N PRO A 264 15.71 11.25 3.61
CA PRO A 264 14.68 10.67 4.43
C PRO A 264 14.03 11.75 5.30
N ILE A 265 12.74 11.61 5.54
CA ILE A 265 11.97 12.53 6.36
C ILE A 265 12.41 12.37 7.82
N LYS A 266 12.85 13.46 8.45
CA LYS A 266 13.25 13.50 9.86
C LYS A 266 12.38 14.50 10.60
N ILE A 267 11.65 14.03 11.60
CA ILE A 267 10.66 14.82 12.33
C ILE A 267 11.02 14.87 13.82
N CYS A 268 10.99 16.05 14.42
CA CYS A 268 11.09 16.24 15.87
C CYS A 268 9.76 16.77 16.41
N ILE A 269 9.17 16.11 17.41
CA ILE A 269 7.89 16.52 18.01
C ILE A 269 8.12 17.01 19.43
N LEU A 270 7.82 18.30 19.66
CA LEU A 270 8.02 19.01 20.91
C LEU A 270 6.68 19.55 21.43
N GLY A 271 6.63 19.86 22.73
CA GLY A 271 5.43 20.40 23.38
C GLY A 271 5.31 20.03 24.85
N PRO A 272 4.26 20.50 25.55
CA PRO A 272 4.05 20.24 26.98
C PRO A 272 3.68 18.77 27.25
N PRO A 273 3.85 18.29 28.50
CA PRO A 273 3.40 16.95 28.89
C PRO A 273 1.87 16.81 28.70
N ALA A 274 1.40 15.59 28.42
CA ALA A 274 -0.01 15.23 28.21
C ALA A 274 -0.72 15.77 26.93
N VAL A 275 -0.05 16.54 26.06
CA VAL A 275 -0.64 17.03 24.79
C VAL A 275 -0.91 15.91 23.77
N GLY A 276 -0.29 14.74 23.96
CA GLY A 276 -0.45 13.58 23.07
C GLY A 276 0.67 13.38 22.05
N LYS A 277 1.87 13.93 22.30
CA LYS A 277 3.07 13.75 21.46
C LYS A 277 3.27 12.31 21.00
N SER A 278 3.32 11.36 21.94
CA SER A 278 3.54 9.95 21.62
C SER A 278 2.42 9.30 20.80
N SER A 279 1.18 9.81 20.89
CA SER A 279 0.06 9.36 20.06
C SER A 279 0.24 9.83 18.61
N ILE A 280 0.54 11.13 18.45
CA ILE A 280 0.78 11.75 17.15
C ILE A 280 2.02 11.13 16.48
N ALA A 281 3.12 10.99 17.23
CA ALA A 281 4.35 10.34 16.78
C ALA A 281 4.11 8.90 16.32
N GLY A 282 3.29 8.13 17.05
CA GLY A 282 2.98 6.75 16.69
C GLY A 282 2.12 6.62 15.43
N GLU A 283 1.18 7.54 15.21
CA GLU A 283 0.39 7.56 13.97
C GLU A 283 1.20 8.04 12.77
N LEU A 284 2.03 9.09 12.94
CA LEU A 284 2.94 9.56 11.90
C LEU A 284 4.00 8.51 11.56
N SER A 285 4.53 7.78 12.55
CA SER A 285 5.49 6.69 12.33
C SER A 285 4.89 5.59 11.47
N LYS A 286 3.60 5.26 11.66
CA LYS A 286 2.90 4.29 10.80
C LYS A 286 2.65 4.83 9.39
N TYR A 287 2.20 6.08 9.28
CA TYR A 287 1.87 6.70 8.00
C TYR A 287 3.11 6.87 7.11
N TYR A 288 4.19 7.43 7.66
CA TYR A 288 5.45 7.66 6.95
C TYR A 288 6.42 6.46 6.98
N LYS A 289 6.08 5.39 7.72
CA LYS A 289 6.96 4.24 8.00
C LYS A 289 8.32 4.64 8.55
N LEU A 290 8.34 5.60 9.48
CA LEU A 290 9.56 6.11 10.10
C LEU A 290 9.83 5.45 11.45
N HIS A 291 11.09 5.40 11.88
CA HIS A 291 11.44 4.90 13.20
C HIS A 291 10.96 5.85 14.31
N HIS A 292 10.06 5.37 15.17
CA HIS A 292 9.61 6.11 16.36
C HIS A 292 10.67 5.99 17.47
N ILE A 293 11.42 7.07 17.70
CA ILE A 293 12.47 7.14 18.71
C ILE A 293 11.86 7.69 20.00
N LYS A 294 11.63 6.79 20.97
CA LYS A 294 11.27 7.15 22.35
C LYS A 294 12.48 7.03 23.25
N LEU A 295 12.68 8.03 24.11
CA LEU A 295 13.82 8.09 25.02
C LEU A 295 13.95 6.83 25.91
N LYS A 296 12.83 6.32 26.43
CA LYS A 296 12.83 5.12 27.27
C LYS A 296 13.33 3.89 26.53
N ASP A 297 12.87 3.72 25.30
CA ASP A 297 13.20 2.56 24.47
C ASP A 297 14.68 2.62 24.06
N VAL A 298 15.19 3.82 23.72
CA VAL A 298 16.62 4.05 23.43
C VAL A 298 17.50 3.73 24.63
N ILE A 299 17.16 4.23 25.82
CA ILE A 299 17.92 3.97 27.04
C ILE A 299 17.93 2.47 27.36
N SER A 300 16.76 1.81 27.31
CA SER A 300 16.67 0.37 27.59
C SER A 300 17.43 -0.46 26.56
N GLU A 301 17.37 -0.12 25.28
CA GLU A 301 18.13 -0.80 24.22
C GLU A 301 19.64 -0.58 24.38
N ALA A 302 20.08 0.63 24.72
CA ALA A 302 21.48 0.94 24.94
C ALA A 302 22.04 0.18 26.16
N ILE A 303 21.32 0.16 27.28
CA ILE A 303 21.70 -0.62 28.46
C ILE A 303 21.77 -2.11 28.13
N ALA A 304 20.78 -2.65 27.41
CA ALA A 304 20.78 -4.07 27.03
C ALA A 304 21.95 -4.43 26.11
N LYS A 305 22.34 -3.53 25.19
CA LYS A 305 23.54 -3.70 24.35
C LYS A 305 24.81 -3.74 25.19
N LEU A 306 24.98 -2.78 26.10
CA LEU A 306 26.12 -2.75 27.02
C LEU A 306 26.18 -4.01 27.89
N GLU A 307 25.04 -4.46 28.44
CA GLU A 307 24.95 -5.70 29.21
C GLU A 307 25.28 -6.95 28.39
N SER A 308 24.94 -6.97 27.09
CA SER A 308 25.28 -8.08 26.19
C SER A 308 26.77 -8.14 25.85
N ILE A 309 27.44 -6.99 25.79
CA ILE A 309 28.89 -6.90 25.54
C ILE A 309 29.66 -7.37 26.79
N VAL A 310 29.15 -7.05 27.98
CA VAL A 310 29.71 -7.43 29.28
C VAL A 310 29.45 -8.90 29.65
N ALA A 311 28.40 -9.52 29.11
CA ALA A 311 28.06 -10.89 29.44
C ALA A 311 29.18 -11.85 29.00
N PRO A 312 29.62 -12.80 29.86
CA PRO A 312 30.65 -13.76 29.47
C PRO A 312 30.15 -14.59 28.28
N LYS A 313 30.88 -14.56 27.15
CA LYS A 313 30.65 -15.46 26.02
C LYS A 313 30.85 -16.90 26.53
N ASP A 314 29.77 -17.60 26.90
CA ASP A 314 29.83 -18.99 27.35
C ASP A 314 30.45 -19.86 26.25
N ALA A 315 31.59 -20.47 26.57
CA ALA A 315 32.32 -21.37 25.69
C ALA A 315 31.46 -22.56 25.26
N GLY A 316 30.99 -22.53 24.01
CA GLY A 316 30.17 -23.57 23.39
C GLY A 316 30.51 -23.75 21.92
N GLU A 317 31.61 -24.47 21.68
CA GLU A 317 31.97 -25.22 20.47
C GLU A 317 32.06 -24.50 19.11
N GLY A 318 33.30 -24.11 18.78
CA GLY A 318 33.91 -24.38 17.48
C GLY A 318 33.91 -23.25 16.46
N GLU A 319 35.01 -22.52 16.36
CA GLU A 319 35.78 -22.31 15.11
C GLU A 319 37.09 -21.56 15.44
N GLU A 320 38.04 -21.65 14.52
CA GLU A 320 39.50 -21.60 14.73
C GLU A 320 40.05 -20.26 15.21
N GLU A 321 41.11 -20.34 16.01
CA GLU A 321 41.93 -19.25 16.54
C GLU A 321 42.46 -18.32 15.42
N GLU A 322 42.03 -17.05 15.41
CA GLU A 322 42.82 -15.95 14.86
C GLU A 322 43.45 -15.18 16.03
N GLU A 323 44.68 -15.56 16.41
CA GLU A 323 45.54 -14.83 17.34
C GLU A 323 45.90 -13.45 16.73
N GLY A 324 45.07 -12.44 17.00
CA GLY A 324 45.27 -11.07 16.55
C GLY A 324 44.22 -10.05 17.00
N GLU A 325 43.03 -10.48 17.46
CA GLU A 325 41.91 -9.60 17.83
C GLU A 325 41.58 -9.59 19.34
N GLU A 326 42.38 -10.26 20.18
CA GLU A 326 42.08 -10.39 21.62
C GLU A 326 42.31 -9.07 22.40
N GLU A 327 43.29 -8.24 22.03
CA GLU A 327 43.57 -6.99 22.76
C GLU A 327 42.52 -5.88 22.48
N GLU A 328 41.92 -5.82 21.28
CA GLU A 328 40.88 -4.82 20.94
C GLU A 328 39.47 -5.22 21.45
N GLU A 329 39.16 -6.52 21.56
CA GLU A 329 37.91 -6.97 22.20
C GLU A 329 37.94 -6.77 23.73
N GLU A 330 39.08 -7.00 24.39
CA GLU A 330 39.21 -6.81 25.85
C GLU A 330 39.09 -5.34 26.27
N GLU A 331 39.71 -4.38 25.56
CA GLU A 331 39.56 -2.94 25.84
C GLU A 331 38.11 -2.47 25.67
N ASN A 332 37.41 -2.93 24.62
CA ASN A 332 36.00 -2.55 24.39
C ASN A 332 35.05 -3.07 25.48
N VAL A 333 35.35 -4.22 26.10
CA VAL A 333 34.55 -4.78 27.19
C VAL A 333 34.80 -4.03 28.50
N GLU A 334 36.05 -3.65 28.79
CA GLU A 334 36.38 -2.82 29.96
C GLU A 334 35.73 -1.43 29.87
N ASP A 335 35.80 -0.77 28.72
CA ASP A 335 35.16 0.53 28.49
C ASP A 335 33.62 0.46 28.57
N ALA A 336 33.02 -0.59 28.00
CA ALA A 336 31.58 -0.82 28.09
C ALA A 336 31.12 -1.09 29.53
N GLN A 337 31.94 -1.80 30.30
CA GLN A 337 31.71 -2.08 31.72
C GLN A 337 31.80 -0.79 32.57
N GLU A 338 32.84 0.03 32.36
CA GLU A 338 32.99 1.31 33.06
C GLU A 338 31.83 2.26 32.76
N LEU A 339 31.40 2.33 31.50
CA LEU A 339 30.26 3.16 31.10
C LEU A 339 28.94 2.66 31.71
N LEU A 340 28.74 1.34 31.74
CA LEU A 340 27.56 0.72 32.37
C LEU A 340 27.53 0.96 33.87
N ASP A 341 28.67 0.87 34.55
CA ASP A 341 28.80 1.12 35.99
C ASP A 341 28.57 2.60 36.31
N GLY A 342 29.12 3.52 35.52
CA GLY A 342 28.87 4.95 35.65
C GLY A 342 27.40 5.33 35.48
N ILE A 343 26.69 4.68 34.55
CA ILE A 343 25.24 4.89 34.35
C ILE A 343 24.44 4.33 35.52
N LYS A 344 24.78 3.13 36.01
CA LYS A 344 24.12 2.52 37.17
C LYS A 344 24.32 3.36 38.42
N GLU A 345 25.53 3.87 38.64
CA GLU A 345 25.82 4.78 39.75
C GLU A 345 25.05 6.11 39.62
N SER A 346 25.02 6.73 38.44
CA SER A 346 24.23 7.95 38.21
C SER A 346 22.73 7.71 38.44
N MET A 347 22.20 6.55 38.03
CA MET A 347 20.82 6.16 38.32
C MET A 347 20.57 5.99 39.83
N GLU A 348 21.50 5.41 40.58
CA GLU A 348 21.37 5.25 42.04
C GLU A 348 21.42 6.60 42.77
N GLN A 349 22.30 7.51 42.36
CA GLN A 349 22.47 8.82 42.98
C GLN A 349 21.31 9.79 42.68
N ASN A 350 20.75 9.73 41.46
CA ASN A 350 19.73 10.67 41.00
C ASN A 350 18.28 10.15 41.11
N ALA A 351 18.02 9.21 42.03
CA ALA A 351 16.71 8.60 42.26
C ALA A 351 16.07 8.00 40.98
N GLY A 352 16.88 7.32 40.17
CA GLY A 352 16.49 6.67 38.92
C GLY A 352 16.45 7.59 37.71
N ARG A 353 17.16 8.73 37.74
CA ARG A 353 17.35 9.61 36.57
C ARG A 353 18.77 9.48 36.03
N ILE A 354 18.88 9.46 34.71
CA ILE A 354 20.15 9.45 34.00
C ILE A 354 20.53 10.90 33.69
N GLU A 355 21.82 11.22 33.79
CA GLU A 355 22.35 12.52 33.40
C GLU A 355 22.24 12.78 31.90
N ASP A 356 22.05 14.04 31.53
CA ASP A 356 21.77 14.46 30.16
C ASP A 356 22.90 14.07 29.19
N GLN A 357 24.16 14.04 29.65
CA GLN A 357 25.31 13.64 28.83
C GLN A 357 25.19 12.22 28.27
N TYR A 358 24.81 11.25 29.11
CA TYR A 358 24.59 9.86 28.67
C TYR A 358 23.38 9.74 27.74
N ILE A 359 22.31 10.49 28.04
CA ILE A 359 21.10 10.51 27.21
C ILE A 359 21.42 11.05 25.82
N ILE A 360 22.15 12.16 25.73
CA ILE A 360 22.57 12.78 24.47
C ILE A 360 23.43 11.79 23.67
N ARG A 361 24.41 11.14 24.32
CA ARG A 361 25.26 10.12 23.68
C ARG A 361 24.43 8.99 23.07
N PHE A 362 23.49 8.41 23.82
CA PHE A 362 22.65 7.31 23.33
C PHE A 362 21.71 7.71 22.20
N VAL A 363 21.09 8.90 22.30
CA VAL A 363 20.23 9.39 21.23
C VAL A 363 21.06 9.70 19.99
N LYS A 364 22.23 10.32 20.13
CA LYS A 364 23.14 10.62 19.01
C LYS A 364 23.58 9.34 18.29
N GLU A 365 23.98 8.31 19.04
CA GLU A 365 24.34 7.00 18.47
C GLU A 365 23.14 6.35 17.74
N LYS A 366 21.94 6.41 18.33
CA LYS A 366 20.72 5.90 17.70
C LYS A 366 20.40 6.66 16.41
N LEU A 367 20.52 7.99 16.39
CA LEU A 367 20.28 8.81 15.20
C LEU A 367 21.31 8.53 14.09
N LYS A 368 22.56 8.21 14.46
CA LYS A 368 23.62 7.81 13.52
C LYS A 368 23.49 6.36 13.01
N SER A 369 22.58 5.57 13.58
CA SER A 369 22.36 4.19 13.11
C SER A 369 21.82 4.14 11.68
N MET A 370 22.20 3.08 10.93
CA MET A 370 21.77 2.88 9.54
C MET A 370 20.24 2.97 9.32
N PRO A 371 19.37 2.41 10.20
CA PRO A 371 17.93 2.52 10.02
C PRO A 371 17.44 3.97 10.05
N CYS A 372 17.89 4.77 11.04
CA CYS A 372 17.48 6.17 11.18
C CYS A 372 18.06 7.07 10.07
N ARG A 373 19.25 6.73 9.56
CA ARG A 373 19.89 7.46 8.45
C ARG A 373 19.28 7.16 7.09
N ASN A 374 18.76 5.96 6.87
CA ASN A 374 18.26 5.53 5.55
C ASN A 374 16.75 5.72 5.41
N GLN A 375 15.98 5.48 6.47
CA GLN A 375 14.52 5.58 6.45
C GLN A 375 14.02 6.89 7.05
N GLY A 376 14.80 7.51 7.94
CA GLY A 376 14.39 8.68 8.70
C GLY A 376 13.85 8.29 10.08
N TYR A 377 13.44 9.29 10.85
CA TYR A 377 13.05 9.08 12.23
C TYR A 377 12.02 10.11 12.72
N ILE A 378 11.31 9.74 13.78
CA ILE A 378 10.46 10.64 14.56
C ILE A 378 10.97 10.67 15.99
N LEU A 379 11.48 11.82 16.42
CA LEU A 379 11.99 12.04 17.76
C LEU A 379 10.87 12.54 18.69
N ASP A 380 10.54 11.76 19.73
CA ASP A 380 9.40 12.02 20.63
C ASP A 380 9.85 12.74 21.91
N GLY A 381 9.62 14.05 21.96
CA GLY A 381 9.70 14.83 23.20
C GLY A 381 11.11 15.08 23.75
N PHE A 382 12.12 14.99 22.89
CA PHE A 382 13.53 15.34 23.15
C PHE A 382 14.08 16.04 21.90
N PRO A 383 15.01 17.01 21.98
CA PRO A 383 15.57 17.67 23.17
C PRO A 383 14.55 18.57 23.92
N LYS A 384 14.85 18.94 25.18
CA LYS A 384 13.96 19.77 26.03
C LYS A 384 14.54 21.13 26.41
N THR A 385 15.86 21.31 26.29
CA THR A 385 16.56 22.56 26.56
C THR A 385 17.43 22.95 25.37
N TYR A 386 17.76 24.23 25.27
CA TYR A 386 18.66 24.75 24.25
C TYR A 386 20.01 23.99 24.24
N ASP A 387 20.62 23.82 25.42
CA ASP A 387 21.89 23.11 25.57
C ASP A 387 21.80 21.65 25.09
N GLN A 388 20.71 20.94 25.40
CA GLN A 388 20.52 19.57 24.92
C GLN A 388 20.41 19.49 23.39
N ALA A 389 19.75 20.46 22.77
CA ALA A 389 19.65 20.52 21.31
C ALA A 389 21.02 20.81 20.69
N LYS A 390 21.75 21.77 21.26
CA LYS A 390 23.10 22.13 20.83
C LYS A 390 24.05 20.93 20.91
N ASP A 391 24.12 20.25 22.04
CA ASP A 391 25.02 19.11 22.23
C ASP A 391 24.62 17.88 21.39
N LEU A 392 23.32 17.65 21.20
CA LEU A 392 22.82 16.53 20.40
C LEU A 392 23.20 16.69 18.92
N PHE A 393 23.04 17.90 18.38
CA PHE A 393 23.20 18.17 16.96
C PHE A 393 24.56 18.77 16.59
N ASN A 394 25.49 18.93 17.55
CA ASN A 394 26.84 19.41 17.26
C ASN A 394 27.64 18.41 16.39
N GLN A 395 28.54 18.93 15.55
CA GLN A 395 29.54 18.11 14.84
C GLN A 395 30.61 17.62 15.83
N ASP A 396 31.07 16.38 15.69
CA ASP A 396 32.07 15.79 16.61
C ASP A 396 33.53 16.20 16.29
N ASP A 397 33.75 16.99 15.24
CA ASP A 397 35.08 17.40 14.81
C ASP A 397 35.59 18.58 15.65
N GLU A 398 36.31 18.28 16.74
CA GLU A 398 36.93 19.25 17.66
C GLU A 398 38.04 20.12 17.01
N GLU A 399 38.42 19.89 15.74
CA GLU A 399 39.55 20.57 15.09
C GLU A 399 39.23 21.97 14.53
N GLU A 400 37.96 22.36 14.39
CA GLU A 400 37.57 23.66 13.81
C GLU A 400 37.06 24.71 14.82
N GLU A 401 37.27 24.52 16.13
CA GLU A 401 36.77 25.47 17.13
C GLU A 401 37.45 26.86 17.11
N GLU A 402 38.60 27.04 16.44
CA GLU A 402 39.34 28.32 16.49
C GLU A 402 38.95 29.41 15.47
N GLU A 403 38.12 29.15 14.44
CA GLU A 403 37.86 30.18 13.40
C GLU A 403 36.42 30.72 13.26
N ALA A 404 35.41 30.16 13.92
CA ALA A 404 34.02 30.60 13.73
C ALA A 404 33.59 31.75 14.66
N ARG A 405 34.33 32.87 14.67
CA ARG A 405 33.78 34.15 15.20
C ARG A 405 32.78 34.73 14.20
N GLY A 406 31.52 34.30 14.29
CA GLY A 406 30.37 35.06 13.78
C GLY A 406 29.48 34.43 12.71
N LYS A 407 29.50 33.10 12.54
CA LYS A 407 28.48 32.37 11.77
C LYS A 407 28.03 31.13 12.54
N ILE A 408 26.76 30.78 12.33
CA ILE A 408 25.95 29.69 12.93
C ILE A 408 26.82 28.52 13.42
N SER A 409 26.60 28.09 14.68
CA SER A 409 27.30 26.94 15.27
C SER A 409 27.23 25.73 14.32
N PRO A 410 28.35 25.02 14.08
CA PRO A 410 28.35 23.87 13.17
C PRO A 410 27.41 22.77 13.71
N TYR A 411 26.46 22.33 12.87
CA TYR A 411 25.54 21.24 13.22
C TYR A 411 25.65 20.08 12.24
N ASP A 412 25.40 18.86 12.71
CA ASP A 412 25.52 17.63 11.95
C ASP A 412 24.30 17.46 11.01
N LYS A 413 24.54 17.69 9.72
CA LYS A 413 23.55 17.56 8.64
C LYS A 413 22.96 16.14 8.53
N LEU A 414 23.65 15.12 9.01
CA LEU A 414 23.19 13.72 8.96
C LEU A 414 22.11 13.43 9.99
N ILE A 415 22.12 14.12 11.14
CA ILE A 415 21.17 13.85 12.22
C ILE A 415 20.15 14.96 12.42
N ILE A 416 20.35 16.18 11.91
CA ILE A 416 19.41 17.30 12.10
C ILE A 416 18.00 16.98 11.51
N PRO A 417 16.90 17.28 12.22
CA PRO A 417 15.55 17.10 11.69
C PRO A 417 15.21 18.12 10.59
N GLU A 418 14.37 17.71 9.63
CA GLU A 418 13.83 18.61 8.59
C GLU A 418 12.59 19.35 9.09
N PHE A 419 11.74 18.66 9.86
CA PHE A 419 10.50 19.23 10.40
C PHE A 419 10.52 19.21 11.92
N VAL A 420 10.28 20.37 12.54
CA VAL A 420 10.09 20.51 13.99
C VAL A 420 8.64 20.87 14.25
N CYS A 421 7.91 20.00 14.95
CA CYS A 421 6.49 20.18 15.25
C CYS A 421 6.34 20.64 16.71
N ALA A 422 5.87 21.86 16.92
CA ALA A 422 5.58 22.42 18.24
C ALA A 422 4.08 22.24 18.55
N LEU A 423 3.76 21.34 19.47
CA LEU A 423 2.38 21.14 19.93
C LEU A 423 2.09 22.08 21.10
N ASP A 424 1.14 22.99 20.90
CA ASP A 424 0.69 23.96 21.88
C ASP A 424 -0.70 23.57 22.44
N ALA A 425 -0.90 23.83 23.73
CA ALA A 425 -2.17 23.64 24.42
C ALA A 425 -2.23 24.49 25.69
N SER A 426 -3.44 24.85 26.14
CA SER A 426 -3.64 25.55 27.41
C SER A 426 -3.48 24.61 28.61
N ASP A 427 -3.08 25.19 29.75
CA ASP A 427 -2.91 24.43 30.98
C ASP A 427 -4.23 23.84 31.49
N GLU A 428 -5.35 24.55 31.28
CA GLU A 428 -6.70 24.07 31.59
C GLU A 428 -7.03 22.82 30.78
N PHE A 429 -6.80 22.85 29.46
CA PHE A 429 -7.06 21.73 28.56
C PHE A 429 -6.22 20.51 28.94
N LEU A 430 -4.93 20.71 29.23
CA LEU A 430 -4.05 19.60 29.60
C LEU A 430 -4.44 18.98 30.95
N LYS A 431 -4.86 19.79 31.92
CA LYS A 431 -5.36 19.30 33.22
C LYS A 431 -6.65 18.50 33.03
N GLU A 432 -7.60 19.00 32.25
CA GLU A 432 -8.86 18.32 31.95
C GLU A 432 -8.63 16.99 31.22
N ARG A 433 -7.73 16.98 30.23
CA ARG A 433 -7.37 15.76 29.49
C ARG A 433 -6.78 14.70 30.40
N VAL A 434 -5.91 15.05 31.36
CA VAL A 434 -5.34 14.10 32.33
C VAL A 434 -6.41 13.58 33.30
N ILE A 435 -7.35 14.42 33.72
CA ILE A 435 -8.46 14.02 34.61
C ILE A 435 -9.37 12.99 33.92
N ASN A 436 -9.58 13.13 32.62
CA ASN A 436 -10.44 12.24 31.84
C ASN A 436 -9.76 10.93 31.40
N LEU A 437 -8.50 10.68 31.76
CA LEU A 437 -7.81 9.43 31.44
C LEU A 437 -8.22 8.29 32.39
N PRO A 438 -8.32 7.03 31.90
CA PRO A 438 -8.60 5.88 32.74
C PRO A 438 -7.53 5.68 33.83
N GLU A 439 -7.95 5.27 35.03
CA GLU A 439 -7.04 5.01 36.16
C GLU A 439 -5.94 4.01 35.83
N THR A 440 -6.17 3.08 34.90
CA THR A 440 -5.19 2.10 34.41
C THR A 440 -4.00 2.73 33.68
N VAL A 441 -4.20 3.88 33.02
CA VAL A 441 -3.14 4.64 32.32
C VAL A 441 -2.43 5.61 33.27
N VAL A 442 -3.11 6.04 34.33
CA VAL A 442 -2.60 6.99 35.33
C VAL A 442 -1.80 6.26 36.43
N ALA A 443 -2.19 5.04 36.79
CA ALA A 443 -1.50 4.23 37.79
C ALA A 443 -0.09 3.83 37.31
N GLY A 444 0.93 4.27 38.05
CA GLY A 444 2.34 3.96 37.75
C GLY A 444 3.02 4.86 36.71
N THR A 445 2.31 5.84 36.14
CA THR A 445 2.88 6.78 35.15
C THR A 445 3.18 8.15 35.76
N HIS A 446 3.74 9.06 34.94
CA HIS A 446 4.06 10.43 35.36
C HIS A 446 2.83 11.34 35.51
N TYR A 447 1.63 10.80 35.30
CA TYR A 447 0.34 11.52 35.34
C TYR A 447 -0.27 11.61 36.74
N SER A 448 0.44 11.22 37.80
CA SER A 448 0.00 11.52 39.17
C SER A 448 -0.10 13.04 39.36
N GLN A 449 -1.18 13.48 40.01
CA GLN A 449 -1.61 14.88 40.05
C GLN A 449 -0.48 15.86 40.42
N ASP A 450 0.33 15.53 41.44
CA ASP A 450 1.45 16.38 41.89
C ASP A 450 2.68 16.32 40.99
N ARG A 451 2.90 15.23 40.25
CA ARG A 451 4.07 15.07 39.36
C ARG A 451 3.82 15.73 38.01
N PHE A 452 2.60 15.60 37.49
CA PHE A 452 2.18 16.24 36.25
C PHE A 452 2.19 17.77 36.36
N LEU A 453 1.60 18.33 37.43
CA LEU A 453 1.57 19.78 37.64
C LEU A 453 2.99 20.37 37.78
N ARG A 454 3.90 19.68 38.47
CA ARG A 454 5.32 20.08 38.56
C ARG A 454 6.02 20.02 37.20
N ALA A 455 5.80 18.95 36.43
CA ALA A 455 6.39 18.83 35.10
C ALA A 455 5.88 19.90 34.13
N LEU A 456 4.60 20.25 34.22
CA LEU A 456 3.99 21.32 33.43
C LEU A 456 4.56 22.69 33.83
N SER A 457 4.66 22.99 35.12
CA SER A 457 5.29 24.23 35.61
C SER A 457 6.73 24.35 35.11
N ASN A 458 7.55 23.33 35.32
CA ASN A 458 8.94 23.33 34.86
C ASN A 458 9.04 23.52 33.35
N TYR A 459 8.15 22.92 32.56
CA TYR A 459 8.13 23.12 31.12
C TYR A 459 7.80 24.59 30.76
N ARG A 460 6.84 25.22 31.44
CA ARG A 460 6.53 26.63 31.21
C ARG A 460 7.68 27.53 31.62
N ASP A 461 8.28 27.30 32.78
CA ASP A 461 9.40 28.09 33.29
C ASP A 461 10.60 28.04 32.32
N ILE A 462 10.97 26.85 31.83
CA ILE A 462 12.07 26.67 30.86
C ILE A 462 11.76 27.34 29.51
N ASN A 463 10.49 27.37 29.09
CA ASN A 463 10.08 27.94 27.80
C ASN A 463 9.57 29.39 27.89
N THR A 464 9.91 30.12 28.97
CA THR A 464 9.59 31.56 29.11
C THR A 464 10.76 32.50 28.85
N GLU A 465 11.98 31.98 28.78
CA GLU A 465 13.20 32.76 28.55
C GLU A 465 13.55 32.84 27.05
N ASP A 466 14.33 33.85 26.66
CA ASP A 466 14.75 34.10 25.27
C ASP A 466 15.72 33.02 24.70
N GLU A 467 15.93 31.90 25.39
CA GLU A 467 16.80 30.76 25.02
C GLU A 467 16.00 29.44 24.98
N THR A 468 14.91 29.38 24.22
CA THR A 468 14.11 28.15 24.09
C THR A 468 14.73 27.16 23.11
N VAL A 469 14.32 25.89 23.19
CA VAL A 469 14.66 24.87 22.16
C VAL A 469 14.24 25.31 20.76
N PHE A 470 13.12 26.04 20.66
CA PHE A 470 12.63 26.55 19.38
C PHE A 470 13.56 27.62 18.80
N ASN A 471 14.16 28.45 19.67
CA ASN A 471 15.11 29.47 19.24
C ASN A 471 16.38 28.85 18.64
N TYR A 472 16.84 27.71 19.17
CA TYR A 472 17.93 26.94 18.55
C TYR A 472 17.58 26.53 17.11
N PHE A 473 16.35 26.04 16.87
CA PHE A 473 15.90 25.63 15.54
C PHE A 473 15.74 26.83 14.60
N ASP A 474 15.24 27.96 15.10
CA ASP A 474 15.15 29.20 14.32
C ASP A 474 16.54 29.74 13.94
N GLU A 475 17.55 29.64 14.81
CA GLU A 475 18.95 30.05 14.54
C GLU A 475 19.59 29.24 13.41
N ILE A 476 19.18 27.98 13.22
CA ILE A 476 19.61 27.11 12.12
C ILE A 476 18.65 27.14 10.92
N GLU A 477 17.77 28.14 10.85
CA GLU A 477 16.78 28.40 9.79
C GLU A 477 15.68 27.32 9.64
N ILE A 478 15.47 26.47 10.67
CA ILE A 478 14.40 25.48 10.73
C ILE A 478 13.26 26.03 11.58
N HIS A 479 12.21 26.53 10.93
CA HIS A 479 11.08 27.16 11.60
C HIS A 479 10.11 26.11 12.16
N PRO A 480 9.82 26.10 13.48
CA PRO A 480 8.88 25.16 14.07
C PRO A 480 7.44 25.34 13.58
N ILE A 481 6.78 24.23 13.24
CA ILE A 481 5.36 24.17 12.90
C ILE A 481 4.55 24.18 14.18
N HIS A 482 3.96 25.33 14.52
CA HIS A 482 3.11 25.48 15.68
C HIS A 482 1.70 24.95 15.45
N MET A 483 1.26 24.05 16.32
CA MET A 483 -0.08 23.47 16.28
C MET A 483 -0.77 23.55 17.63
N ASP A 484 -1.86 24.29 17.67
CA ASP A 484 -2.70 24.39 18.87
C ASP A 484 -3.71 23.24 18.93
N VAL A 485 -3.36 22.19 19.69
CA VAL A 485 -4.20 20.99 19.88
C VAL A 485 -5.47 21.34 20.67
N GLY A 486 -5.43 22.40 21.51
CA GLY A 486 -6.57 22.83 22.30
C GLY A 486 -7.71 23.41 21.44
N LYS A 487 -7.38 24.02 20.31
CA LYS A 487 -8.39 24.57 19.36
C LYS A 487 -9.04 23.53 18.48
N LEU A 488 -8.41 22.37 18.29
CA LEU A 488 -8.87 21.34 17.36
C LEU A 488 -9.92 20.39 17.97
N GLU A 489 -10.24 20.52 19.27
CA GLU A 489 -11.29 19.79 20.03
C GLU A 489 -11.42 18.28 19.71
N ASP A 490 -10.34 17.62 19.31
CA ASP A 490 -10.34 16.20 18.96
C ASP A 490 -9.60 15.38 20.02
N ALA A 491 -10.34 14.53 20.74
CA ALA A 491 -9.79 13.66 21.77
C ALA A 491 -8.71 12.69 21.23
N GLN A 492 -8.75 12.37 19.93
CA GLN A 492 -7.81 11.46 19.27
C GLN A 492 -6.75 12.18 18.43
N ASN A 493 -6.71 13.52 18.44
CA ASN A 493 -5.73 14.32 17.70
C ASN A 493 -5.69 14.05 16.17
N ARG A 494 -6.73 13.47 15.57
CA ARG A 494 -6.75 13.12 14.13
C ARG A 494 -6.67 14.36 13.25
N LEU A 495 -7.32 15.44 13.67
CA LEU A 495 -7.26 16.72 12.96
C LEU A 495 -5.86 17.33 12.97
N ALA A 496 -5.15 17.25 14.10
CA ALA A 496 -3.77 17.70 14.20
C ALA A 496 -2.85 16.88 13.28
N ILE A 497 -3.09 15.57 13.17
CA ILE A 497 -2.31 14.68 12.30
C ILE A 497 -2.56 14.98 10.83
N LYS A 498 -3.81 15.22 10.43
CA LYS A 498 -4.12 15.64 9.05
C LYS A 498 -3.45 16.96 8.69
N GLN A 499 -3.41 17.92 9.63
CA GLN A 499 -2.73 19.19 9.41
C GLN A 499 -1.22 18.99 9.29
N LEU A 500 -0.59 18.17 10.14
CA LEU A 500 0.82 17.83 9.99
C LEU A 500 1.12 17.15 8.67
N ILE A 501 0.29 16.20 8.24
CA ILE A 501 0.47 15.52 6.95
C ILE A 501 0.38 16.52 5.80
N LYS A 502 -0.51 17.52 5.89
CA LYS A 502 -0.61 18.58 4.88
C LYS A 502 0.64 19.45 4.82
N GLU A 503 1.23 19.80 5.96
CA GLU A 503 2.43 20.65 6.03
C GLU A 503 3.72 19.88 5.69
N ILE A 504 3.81 18.59 6.05
CA ILE A 504 4.98 17.73 5.80
C ILE A 504 4.97 17.17 4.36
N GLY A 505 3.79 16.87 3.81
CA GLY A 505 3.61 16.28 2.49
C GLY A 505 3.49 14.76 2.48
N GLU A 506 3.51 14.17 1.28
CA GLU A 506 3.38 12.71 1.09
C GLU A 506 4.67 11.95 1.50
N PRO A 507 4.56 10.66 1.89
CA PRO A 507 5.72 9.85 2.23
C PRO A 507 6.71 9.71 1.06
N ARG A 508 7.98 10.01 1.31
CA ARG A 508 9.09 9.90 0.33
C ARG A 508 9.71 8.49 0.26
N ASN A 509 9.09 7.49 0.89
CA ASN A 509 9.64 6.12 0.91
C ASN A 509 9.26 5.33 -0.35
N TYR A 510 10.00 4.26 -0.65
CA TYR A 510 9.81 3.42 -1.85
C TYR A 510 8.52 2.57 -1.86
N GLY A 511 7.48 2.94 -1.10
CA GLY A 511 6.23 2.17 -1.01
C GLY A 511 6.37 0.86 -0.23
N LEU A 512 5.39 -0.04 -0.36
CA LEU A 512 5.49 -1.43 0.13
C LEU A 512 6.28 -2.25 -0.91
N THR A 513 7.18 -3.11 -0.46
CA THR A 513 7.74 -4.13 -1.35
C THR A 513 6.63 -5.11 -1.76
N ASP A 514 6.79 -5.79 -2.91
CA ASP A 514 5.80 -6.78 -3.36
C ASP A 514 5.55 -7.89 -2.32
N GLU A 515 6.58 -8.24 -1.53
CA GLU A 515 6.50 -9.20 -0.43
C GLU A 515 5.68 -8.66 0.76
N GLU A 516 5.92 -7.41 1.17
CA GLU A 516 5.16 -6.76 2.24
C GLU A 516 3.69 -6.56 1.86
N LYS A 517 3.43 -6.21 0.60
CA LYS A 517 2.07 -6.05 0.08
C LYS A 517 1.32 -7.38 0.07
N ALA A 518 1.97 -8.46 -0.38
CA ALA A 518 1.39 -9.80 -0.35
C ALA A 518 1.14 -10.29 1.10
N GLU A 519 2.00 -9.92 2.05
CA GLU A 519 1.80 -10.26 3.46
C GLU A 519 0.64 -9.48 4.10
N GLU A 520 0.48 -8.20 3.77
CA GLU A 520 -0.65 -7.38 4.21
C GLU A 520 -1.98 -7.89 3.60
N GLU A 521 -1.97 -8.24 2.32
CA GLU A 521 -3.10 -8.89 1.64
C GLU A 521 -3.43 -10.25 2.27
N ARG A 522 -2.42 -11.07 2.59
CA ARG A 522 -2.60 -12.35 3.29
C ARG A 522 -3.22 -12.15 4.66
N LYS A 523 -2.74 -11.16 5.42
CA LYS A 523 -3.26 -10.85 6.76
C LYS A 523 -4.69 -10.33 6.71
N ALA A 524 -5.01 -9.47 5.73
CA ALA A 524 -6.37 -8.99 5.51
C ALA A 524 -7.31 -10.14 5.07
N ALA A 525 -6.83 -11.06 4.23
CA ALA A 525 -7.57 -12.26 3.84
C ALA A 525 -7.81 -13.19 5.02
N GLU A 526 -6.81 -13.43 5.87
CA GLU A 526 -6.96 -14.20 7.11
C GLU A 526 -7.97 -13.56 8.07
N GLU A 527 -7.94 -12.24 8.24
CA GLU A 527 -8.90 -11.52 9.08
C GLU A 527 -10.33 -11.57 8.50
N CYS A 528 -10.47 -11.44 7.18
CA CYS A 528 -11.76 -11.58 6.51
C CYS A 528 -12.33 -12.99 6.67
N LEU A 529 -11.50 -14.02 6.45
CA LEU A 529 -11.87 -15.43 6.65
C LEU A 529 -12.23 -15.72 8.12
N ALA A 530 -11.50 -15.13 9.09
CA ALA A 530 -11.81 -15.28 10.50
C ALA A 530 -13.16 -14.64 10.86
N ARG A 531 -13.46 -13.46 10.30
CA ARG A 531 -14.75 -12.78 10.49
C ARG A 531 -15.90 -13.57 9.88
N GLU A 532 -15.74 -14.07 8.65
CA GLU A 532 -16.75 -14.91 7.99
C GLU A 532 -16.99 -16.22 8.74
N ALA A 533 -15.94 -16.89 9.21
CA ALA A 533 -16.05 -18.11 10.01
C ALA A 533 -16.77 -17.85 11.35
N ALA A 534 -16.54 -16.71 11.99
CA ALA A 534 -17.24 -16.31 13.21
C ALA A 534 -18.74 -16.06 12.95
N GLU A 535 -19.07 -15.34 11.87
CA GLU A 535 -20.45 -15.08 11.46
C GLU A 535 -21.19 -16.39 11.07
N GLU A 536 -20.52 -17.32 10.40
CA GLU A 536 -21.08 -18.64 10.06
C GLU A 536 -21.29 -19.52 11.30
N ALA A 537 -20.35 -19.52 12.24
CA ALA A 537 -20.49 -20.27 13.50
C ALA A 537 -21.66 -19.73 14.33
N GLU A 538 -21.86 -18.42 14.39
CA GLU A 538 -23.00 -17.80 15.05
C GLU A 538 -24.32 -18.19 14.37
N ARG A 539 -24.37 -18.18 13.03
CA ARG A 539 -25.55 -18.61 12.27
C ARG A 539 -25.89 -20.07 12.51
N GLN A 540 -24.90 -20.97 12.44
CA GLN A 540 -25.09 -22.40 12.73
C GLN A 540 -25.56 -22.64 14.15
N HIS A 541 -25.04 -21.89 15.12
CA HIS A 541 -25.49 -21.96 16.51
C HIS A 541 -26.97 -21.59 16.64
N ASN A 542 -27.37 -20.46 16.05
CA ASN A 542 -28.76 -20.00 16.08
C ASN A 542 -29.71 -20.98 15.37
N GLU A 543 -29.33 -21.53 14.21
CA GLU A 543 -30.11 -22.54 13.49
C GLU A 543 -30.24 -23.84 14.29
N ALA A 544 -29.16 -24.30 14.95
CA ALA A 544 -29.19 -25.50 15.78
C ALA A 544 -30.12 -25.32 16.99
N VAL A 545 -30.11 -24.14 17.62
CA VAL A 545 -31.03 -23.79 18.71
C VAL A 545 -32.47 -23.80 18.21
N GLU A 546 -32.78 -23.16 17.08
CA GLU A 546 -34.13 -23.18 16.51
C GLU A 546 -34.61 -24.60 16.16
N MET A 547 -33.74 -25.43 15.58
CA MET A 547 -34.08 -26.79 15.19
C MET A 547 -34.33 -27.68 16.41
N ALA A 548 -33.52 -27.52 17.47
CA ALA A 548 -33.75 -28.20 18.74
C ALA A 548 -35.11 -27.82 19.36
N GLU A 549 -35.47 -26.52 19.34
CA GLU A 549 -36.79 -26.08 19.82
C GLU A 549 -37.96 -26.61 18.98
N LYS A 550 -37.79 -26.68 17.65
CA LYS A 550 -38.81 -27.23 16.74
C LYS A 550 -38.99 -28.73 16.99
N LEU A 551 -37.90 -29.47 17.16
CA LEU A 551 -37.93 -30.91 17.44
C LEU A 551 -38.62 -31.19 18.78
N ALA A 552 -38.27 -30.45 19.84
CA ALA A 552 -38.90 -30.58 21.15
C ALA A 552 -40.42 -30.32 21.09
N ARG A 553 -40.84 -29.25 20.39
CA ARG A 553 -42.26 -28.96 20.15
C ARG A 553 -42.98 -30.08 19.39
N TRP A 554 -42.32 -30.65 18.37
CA TRP A 554 -42.88 -31.74 17.58
C TRP A 554 -43.02 -33.02 18.39
N GLU A 555 -42.03 -33.37 19.20
CA GLU A 555 -42.08 -34.53 20.11
C GLU A 555 -43.24 -34.40 21.11
N GLU A 556 -43.41 -33.24 21.73
CA GLU A 556 -44.55 -32.97 22.62
C GLU A 556 -45.89 -33.10 21.89
N TRP A 557 -46.00 -32.56 20.67
CA TRP A 557 -47.20 -32.67 19.85
C TRP A 557 -47.51 -34.12 19.47
N ASN A 558 -46.50 -34.89 19.05
CA ASN A 558 -46.66 -36.29 18.68
C ASN A 558 -47.15 -37.12 19.84
N LYS A 559 -46.58 -36.91 21.03
CA LYS A 559 -47.04 -37.59 22.25
C LYS A 559 -48.52 -37.32 22.54
N ARG A 560 -48.95 -36.05 22.46
CA ARG A 560 -50.37 -35.68 22.60
C ARG A 560 -51.24 -36.32 21.53
N LEU A 561 -50.77 -36.37 20.28
CA LEU A 561 -51.50 -36.99 19.17
C LEU A 561 -51.67 -38.50 19.36
N GLU A 562 -50.64 -39.19 19.84
CA GLU A 562 -50.71 -40.62 20.15
C GLU A 562 -51.68 -40.92 21.29
N GLU A 563 -51.70 -40.08 22.32
CA GLU A 563 -52.67 -40.16 23.42
C GLU A 563 -54.10 -40.04 22.88
N VAL A 564 -54.39 -39.03 22.04
CA VAL A 564 -55.72 -38.86 21.43
C VAL A 564 -56.11 -40.04 20.53
N LYS A 565 -55.20 -40.53 19.67
CA LYS A 565 -55.47 -41.70 18.82
C LYS A 565 -55.75 -42.97 19.61
N ARG A 566 -55.10 -43.14 20.76
CA ARG A 566 -55.33 -44.27 21.66
C ARG A 566 -56.72 -44.16 22.28
N GLU A 567 -57.09 -42.99 22.80
CA GLU A 567 -58.42 -42.74 23.34
C GLU A 567 -59.53 -42.97 22.30
N GLU A 568 -59.32 -42.51 21.06
CA GLU A 568 -60.26 -42.73 19.96
C GLU A 568 -60.42 -44.22 19.62
N ARG A 569 -59.32 -44.98 19.56
CA ARG A 569 -59.37 -46.43 19.31
C ARG A 569 -60.08 -47.18 20.43
N GLU A 570 -59.79 -46.86 21.69
CA GLU A 570 -60.45 -47.46 22.85
C GLU A 570 -61.96 -47.20 22.79
N LEU A 571 -62.37 -45.98 22.41
CA LEU A 571 -63.78 -45.62 22.23
C LEU A 571 -64.45 -46.39 21.08
N LEU A 572 -63.81 -46.47 19.91
CA LEU A 572 -64.33 -47.19 18.75
C LEU A 572 -64.42 -48.71 18.99
N GLU A 573 -63.42 -49.29 19.65
CA GLU A 573 -63.43 -50.70 20.02
C GLU A 573 -64.60 -50.98 20.95
N ALA A 574 -64.81 -50.15 21.99
CA ALA A 574 -65.94 -50.26 22.90
C ALA A 574 -67.30 -50.19 22.17
N GLN A 575 -67.42 -49.31 21.18
CA GLN A 575 -68.64 -49.20 20.35
C GLN A 575 -68.84 -50.42 19.43
N SER A 576 -67.77 -51.10 19.00
CA SER A 576 -67.81 -52.24 18.09
C SER A 576 -68.14 -53.58 18.76
N ILE A 577 -67.91 -53.71 20.09
CA ILE A 577 -68.13 -54.95 20.85
C ILE A 577 -69.54 -55.55 20.64
N PRO A 578 -70.65 -54.79 20.75
CA PRO A 578 -71.99 -55.35 20.58
C PRO A 578 -72.22 -55.95 19.19
N LEU A 579 -71.76 -55.25 18.14
CA LEU A 579 -71.91 -55.70 16.76
C LEU A 579 -71.05 -56.93 16.45
N ARG A 580 -69.80 -56.95 16.93
CA ARG A 580 -68.91 -58.12 16.75
C ARG A 580 -69.46 -59.36 17.46
N ASN A 581 -69.99 -59.21 18.66
CA ASN A 581 -70.63 -60.32 19.39
C ASN A 581 -71.82 -60.88 18.61
N TYR A 582 -72.66 -60.01 18.04
CA TYR A 582 -73.78 -60.44 17.21
C TYR A 582 -73.31 -61.24 15.97
N LEU A 583 -72.35 -60.71 15.21
CA LEU A 583 -71.83 -61.38 14.01
C LEU A 583 -71.18 -62.73 14.32
N MET A 584 -70.40 -62.81 15.40
CA MET A 584 -69.74 -64.06 15.82
C MET A 584 -70.73 -65.13 16.27
N THR A 585 -71.82 -64.75 16.95
CA THR A 585 -72.81 -65.71 17.47
C THR A 585 -73.74 -66.22 16.38
N TYR A 586 -74.24 -65.33 15.50
CA TYR A 586 -75.34 -65.67 14.60
C TYR A 586 -74.92 -65.86 13.13
N VAL A 587 -73.92 -65.12 12.64
CA VAL A 587 -73.59 -65.11 11.21
C VAL A 587 -72.39 -66.01 10.88
N MET A 588 -71.35 -65.95 11.71
CA MET A 588 -70.09 -66.64 11.44
C MET A 588 -70.19 -68.18 11.34
N PRO A 589 -70.98 -68.90 12.16
CA PRO A 589 -71.09 -70.35 12.04
C PRO A 589 -71.62 -70.79 10.66
N THR A 590 -72.68 -70.15 10.17
CA THR A 590 -73.30 -70.46 8.87
C THR A 590 -72.40 -70.06 7.71
N LEU A 591 -71.76 -68.88 7.81
CA LEU A 591 -70.82 -68.41 6.79
C LEU A 591 -69.58 -69.31 6.69
N MET A 592 -69.01 -69.72 7.82
CA MET A 592 -67.88 -70.64 7.83
C MET A 592 -68.22 -71.99 7.22
N GLN A 593 -69.42 -72.53 7.51
CA GLN A 593 -69.88 -73.77 6.89
C GLN A 593 -70.03 -73.61 5.37
N GLY A 594 -70.62 -72.49 4.91
CA GLY A 594 -70.76 -72.20 3.48
C GLY A 594 -69.44 -72.03 2.76
N LEU A 595 -68.48 -71.32 3.36
CA LEU A 595 -67.13 -71.17 2.82
C LEU A 595 -66.41 -72.52 2.71
N ASN A 596 -66.58 -73.38 3.72
CA ASN A 596 -65.96 -74.70 3.72
C ASN A 596 -66.56 -75.61 2.63
N GLU A 597 -67.88 -75.56 2.41
CA GLU A 597 -68.53 -76.27 1.31
C GLU A 597 -68.14 -75.69 -0.07
N CYS A 598 -68.02 -74.37 -0.19
CA CYS A 598 -67.54 -73.72 -1.40
C CYS A 598 -66.11 -74.17 -1.77
N CYS A 599 -65.22 -74.26 -0.78
CA CYS A 599 -63.85 -74.75 -0.97
C CYS A 599 -63.80 -76.22 -1.40
N LYS A 600 -64.77 -77.05 -1.00
CA LYS A 600 -64.88 -78.46 -1.42
C LYS A 600 -65.38 -78.60 -2.86
N VAL A 601 -66.46 -77.90 -3.20
CA VAL A 601 -67.13 -78.03 -4.51
C VAL A 601 -66.33 -77.34 -5.62
N ARG A 602 -65.54 -76.30 -5.29
CA ARG A 602 -64.80 -75.45 -6.23
C ARG A 602 -65.65 -75.07 -7.46
N PRO A 603 -66.81 -74.43 -7.24
CA PRO A 603 -67.64 -73.93 -8.32
C PRO A 603 -66.90 -72.87 -9.14
N GLU A 604 -67.26 -72.73 -10.42
CA GLU A 604 -66.68 -71.69 -11.29
C GLU A 604 -66.91 -70.27 -10.76
N ASP A 605 -68.04 -70.03 -10.08
CA ASP A 605 -68.30 -68.81 -9.30
C ASP A 605 -68.49 -69.14 -7.81
N PRO A 606 -67.46 -68.94 -6.96
CA PRO A 606 -67.55 -69.19 -5.52
C PRO A 606 -68.42 -68.19 -4.77
N ILE A 607 -68.62 -66.98 -5.31
CA ILE A 607 -69.41 -65.94 -4.64
C ILE A 607 -70.89 -66.27 -4.77
N ASP A 608 -71.36 -66.56 -5.98
CA ASP A 608 -72.74 -66.95 -6.22
C ASP A 608 -73.10 -68.25 -5.49
N PHE A 609 -72.19 -69.23 -5.47
CA PHE A 609 -72.39 -70.46 -4.71
C PHE A 609 -72.52 -70.20 -3.21
N LEU A 610 -71.66 -69.36 -2.63
CA LEU A 610 -71.72 -69.02 -1.21
C LEU A 610 -73.00 -68.26 -0.88
N ALA A 611 -73.43 -67.33 -1.75
CA ALA A 611 -74.68 -66.61 -1.60
C ALA A 611 -75.88 -67.57 -1.59
N GLU A 612 -75.96 -68.49 -2.57
CA GLU A 612 -76.99 -69.54 -2.57
C GLU A 612 -76.95 -70.42 -1.32
N TYR A 613 -75.76 -70.78 -0.85
CA TYR A 613 -75.59 -71.61 0.34
C TYR A 613 -76.13 -70.91 1.59
N LEU A 614 -75.80 -69.62 1.75
CA LEU A 614 -76.29 -68.79 2.85
C LEU A 614 -77.81 -68.60 2.78
N PHE A 615 -78.37 -68.38 1.59
CA PHE A 615 -79.83 -68.31 1.41
C PHE A 615 -80.53 -69.63 1.77
N LYS A 616 -79.95 -70.78 1.41
CA LYS A 616 -80.51 -72.11 1.73
C LYS A 616 -80.40 -72.48 3.21
N ASN A 617 -79.36 -72.03 3.89
CA ASN A 617 -79.08 -72.36 5.31
C ASN A 617 -79.38 -71.20 6.26
N ASN A 618 -80.24 -70.26 5.85
CA ASN A 618 -80.65 -69.15 6.68
C ASN A 618 -81.57 -69.65 7.82
N PRO A 619 -81.21 -69.50 9.11
CA PRO A 619 -81.98 -70.00 10.24
C PRO A 619 -83.37 -69.35 10.42
N GLU A 620 -83.70 -68.29 9.68
CA GLU A 620 -85.05 -67.69 9.66
C GLU A 620 -85.97 -68.28 8.56
N MET A 621 -85.46 -69.17 7.69
CA MET A 621 -86.23 -69.83 6.61
C MET A 621 -86.35 -71.37 6.76
N GLN A 622 -85.91 -71.93 7.89
CA GLN A 622 -86.20 -73.30 8.38
C GLN A 622 -86.97 -73.21 9.69
#